data_AF-A0A947VW18-F1
#
_entry.id   AF-A0A947VW18-F1
#
_cell.length_a   1.000
_cell.length_b   1.000
_cell.length_c   1.000
_cell.angle_alpha   90.00
_cell.angle_beta   90.00
_cell.angle_gamma   90.00
#
_symmetry.space_group_name_H-M   'P 1'
#
loop_
_entity.id
_entity.type
_entity.pdbx_description
1 polymer ?
#
loop_
_entity_poly.entity_id
_entity_poly.type
_entity_poly.pdbx_seq_one_letter_code
_entity_poly.pdbx_strand_id
1 'polypeptide(L)'
;MKLHEYKIVDIHGSNLLYSESQRDIYYKDNIIAVGDAISCVNPLGGEGIRHAMHSADIVSRFIVIYLDTQEYLFEDYEKEMRKYFGKKWLISEKLRKIVYGQLNNEMIEKGFNYATGFSTNELMDLLFFYKFDRIDNALNNFILNKLKRLFS
;
A
#
# COMPACT_ATOMS: atom_id res chain seq x y z
N MET A 1 -2.77 -3.05 -29.79
CA MET A 1 -3.97 -2.39 -30.35
C MET A 1 -3.80 -0.89 -30.15
N LYS A 2 -3.62 -0.10 -31.22
CA LYS A 2 -3.60 1.37 -31.12
C LYS A 2 -5.04 1.86 -31.31
N LEU A 3 -5.67 2.30 -30.23
CA LEU A 3 -6.95 3.00 -30.30
C LEU A 3 -6.66 4.40 -30.83
N HIS A 4 -7.04 4.66 -32.08
CA HIS A 4 -6.82 5.95 -32.73
C HIS A 4 -7.82 7.02 -32.30
N GLU A 5 -8.98 6.61 -31.77
CA GLU A 5 -9.97 7.50 -31.16
C GLU A 5 -10.59 6.83 -29.94
N TYR A 6 -10.58 7.52 -28.81
CA TYR A 6 -11.32 7.15 -27.61
C TYR A 6 -11.88 8.41 -26.96
N LYS A 7 -13.08 8.30 -26.38
CA LYS A 7 -13.68 9.37 -25.61
C LYS A 7 -13.60 8.99 -24.14
N ILE A 8 -12.82 9.76 -23.37
CA ILE A 8 -12.86 9.65 -21.91
C ILE A 8 -14.24 10.12 -21.47
N VAL A 9 -15.03 9.19 -20.93
CA VAL A 9 -16.38 9.48 -20.46
C VAL A 9 -16.35 9.90 -18.99
N ASP A 10 -15.40 9.35 -18.24
CA ASP A 10 -15.21 9.65 -16.82
C ASP A 10 -13.77 9.32 -16.37
N ILE A 11 -13.25 10.06 -15.40
CA ILE A 11 -11.99 9.78 -14.72
C ILE A 11 -12.29 9.68 -13.22
N HIS A 12 -12.11 8.48 -12.68
CA HIS A 12 -12.27 8.25 -11.25
C HIS A 12 -10.91 8.23 -10.57
N GLY A 13 -10.78 8.98 -9.48
CA GLY A 13 -9.57 9.08 -8.67
C GLY A 13 -9.47 10.44 -8.01
N SER A 14 -8.93 10.47 -6.80
CA SER A 14 -8.61 11.70 -6.07
C SER A 14 -7.16 11.64 -5.61
N ASN A 15 -6.65 12.79 -5.15
CA ASN A 15 -5.35 12.85 -4.53
C ASN A 15 -5.36 12.04 -3.23
N LEU A 16 -4.44 11.10 -3.12
CA LEU A 16 -4.18 10.37 -1.89
C LEU A 16 -3.13 11.14 -1.07
N LEU A 17 -3.54 11.64 0.09
CA LEU A 17 -2.62 12.11 1.11
C LEU A 17 -2.06 10.90 1.85
N TYR A 18 -0.75 10.85 2.00
CA TYR A 18 -0.06 9.65 2.47
C TYR A 18 1.16 10.05 3.31
N SER A 19 1.28 9.46 4.51
CA SER A 19 2.41 9.68 5.41
C SER A 19 3.45 8.57 5.27
N GLU A 20 4.63 8.94 4.78
CA GLU A 20 5.72 7.99 4.57
C GLU A 20 6.21 7.36 5.87
N SER A 21 6.58 6.08 5.78
CA SER A 21 7.07 5.27 6.89
C SER A 21 6.06 5.14 8.03
N GLN A 22 4.75 5.26 7.73
CA GLN A 22 3.68 5.13 8.70
C GLN A 22 3.83 6.10 9.88
N ARG A 23 4.16 7.36 9.57
CA ARG A 23 4.35 8.44 10.57
C ARG A 23 3.06 9.18 10.91
N ASP A 24 1.91 8.62 10.54
CA ASP A 24 0.59 9.15 10.92
C ASP A 24 0.42 9.18 12.44
N ILE A 25 -0.48 10.05 12.90
CA ILE A 25 -0.97 10.07 14.28
C ILE A 25 -2.16 9.12 14.34
N TYR A 26 -1.99 8.00 15.05
CA TYR A 26 -3.01 6.95 15.13
C TYR A 26 -4.10 7.27 16.14
N TYR A 27 -3.77 8.03 17.18
CA TYR A 27 -4.69 8.47 18.19
C TYR A 27 -4.20 9.75 18.84
N LYS A 28 -5.12 10.49 19.45
CA LYS A 28 -4.86 11.62 20.32
C LYS A 28 -6.02 11.77 21.30
N ASP A 29 -5.75 11.65 22.59
CA ASP A 29 -6.78 11.67 23.64
C ASP A 29 -7.88 10.63 23.33
N ASN A 30 -9.14 11.07 23.18
CA ASN A 30 -10.29 10.24 22.86
C ASN A 30 -10.58 10.13 21.35
N ILE A 31 -9.64 10.55 20.50
CA ILE A 31 -9.77 10.51 19.06
C ILE A 31 -8.85 9.42 18.54
N ILE A 32 -9.40 8.52 17.73
CA ILE A 32 -8.64 7.45 17.08
C ILE A 32 -8.87 7.54 15.58
N ALA A 33 -7.80 7.40 14.82
CA ALA A 33 -7.81 7.45 13.37
C ALA A 33 -7.68 6.04 12.77
N VAL A 34 -8.45 5.79 11.72
CA VAL A 34 -8.53 4.50 11.00
C VAL A 34 -8.58 4.75 9.49
N GLY A 35 -8.32 3.71 8.70
CA GLY A 35 -8.42 3.80 7.25
C GLY A 35 -7.46 4.83 6.64
N ASP A 36 -7.93 5.56 5.64
CA ASP A 36 -7.10 6.53 4.90
C ASP A 36 -6.54 7.64 5.80
N ALA A 37 -7.15 7.92 6.95
CA ALA A 37 -6.65 8.90 7.92
C ALA A 37 -5.29 8.51 8.54
N ILE A 38 -4.91 7.23 8.46
CA ILE A 38 -3.62 6.69 8.90
C ILE A 38 -2.93 5.93 7.77
N SER A 39 -3.10 6.41 6.53
CA SER A 39 -2.44 5.86 5.35
C SER A 39 -2.64 4.34 5.19
N CYS A 40 -3.83 3.80 5.54
CA CYS A 40 -4.18 2.38 5.34
C CYS A 40 -4.46 2.08 3.86
N VAL A 41 -3.47 2.30 3.00
CA VAL A 41 -3.58 2.09 1.56
C VAL A 41 -2.27 1.55 1.02
N ASN A 42 -2.33 0.42 0.33
CA ASN A 42 -1.17 -0.18 -0.31
C ASN A 42 -0.50 0.86 -1.21
N PRO A 43 0.73 1.30 -0.92
CA PRO A 43 1.35 2.38 -1.67
C PRO A 43 1.60 2.03 -3.14
N LEU A 44 1.78 0.75 -3.45
CA LEU A 44 2.02 0.26 -4.80
C LEU A 44 0.71 -0.07 -5.53
N GLY A 45 -0.19 -0.81 -4.87
CA GLY A 45 -1.41 -1.33 -5.50
C GLY A 45 -2.64 -0.41 -5.38
N GLY A 46 -2.60 0.59 -4.50
CA GLY A 46 -3.73 1.49 -4.21
C GLY A 46 -4.89 0.85 -3.45
N GLU A 47 -4.78 -0.41 -3.04
CA GLU A 47 -5.82 -1.10 -2.26
C GLU A 47 -5.87 -0.55 -0.83
N GLY A 48 -7.00 0.00 -0.40
CA GLY A 48 -7.17 0.51 0.97
C GLY A 48 -8.32 -0.10 1.76
N ILE A 49 -9.30 -0.74 1.09
CA ILE A 49 -10.53 -1.23 1.73
C ILE A 49 -10.22 -2.27 2.82
N ARG A 50 -9.43 -3.29 2.50
CA ARG A 50 -9.06 -4.35 3.44
C ARG A 50 -8.22 -3.81 4.59
N HIS A 51 -7.30 -2.88 4.30
CA HIS A 51 -6.46 -2.28 5.34
C HIS A 51 -7.28 -1.38 6.27
N ALA A 52 -8.22 -0.61 5.73
CA ALA A 52 -9.17 0.17 6.51
C ALA A 52 -10.06 -0.73 7.38
N MET A 53 -10.62 -1.81 6.81
CA MET A 53 -11.38 -2.80 7.58
C MET A 53 -10.53 -3.44 8.68
N HIS A 54 -9.27 -3.76 8.40
CA HIS A 54 -8.38 -4.32 9.41
C HIS A 54 -8.05 -3.32 10.52
N SER A 55 -7.84 -2.05 10.19
CA SER A 55 -7.65 -1.01 11.21
C SER A 55 -8.90 -0.84 12.11
N ALA A 56 -10.10 -0.95 11.52
CA ALA A 56 -11.36 -0.94 12.26
C ALA A 56 -11.51 -2.15 13.19
N ASP A 57 -11.14 -3.34 12.72
CA ASP A 57 -11.15 -4.57 13.51
C ASP A 57 -10.19 -4.47 14.71
N ILE A 58 -8.95 -4.00 14.49
CA ILE A 58 -7.97 -3.82 15.56
C ILE A 58 -8.48 -2.81 16.59
N VAL A 59 -8.89 -1.60 16.17
CA VAL A 59 -9.29 -0.54 17.09
C VAL A 59 -10.52 -0.92 17.92
N SER A 60 -11.44 -1.72 17.36
CA SER A 60 -12.68 -2.10 18.05
C SER A 60 -12.43 -2.74 19.42
N ARG A 61 -11.37 -3.56 19.53
CA ARG A 61 -10.96 -4.22 20.78
C ARG A 61 -10.55 -3.19 21.84
N PHE A 62 -9.78 -2.18 21.45
CA PHE A 62 -9.31 -1.13 22.35
C PHE A 62 -10.43 -0.17 22.75
N ILE A 63 -11.38 0.10 21.86
CA ILE A 63 -12.58 0.88 22.17
C ILE A 63 -13.43 0.16 23.23
N VAL A 64 -13.66 -1.15 23.07
CA VAL A 64 -14.42 -1.94 24.07
C VAL A 64 -13.73 -1.91 25.42
N ILE A 65 -12.41 -2.13 25.48
CA ILE A 65 -11.66 -2.05 26.74
C ILE A 65 -11.81 -0.67 27.38
N TYR A 66 -11.63 0.40 26.62
CA TYR A 66 -11.79 1.76 27.14
C TYR A 66 -13.20 2.01 27.70
N LEU A 67 -14.25 1.56 27.01
CA LEU A 67 -15.63 1.73 27.47
C LEU A 67 -15.90 0.94 28.77
N ASP A 68 -15.35 -0.26 28.90
CA ASP A 68 -15.59 -1.14 30.05
C ASP A 68 -14.74 -0.79 31.27
N THR A 69 -13.48 -0.40 31.08
CA THR A 69 -12.49 -0.24 32.17
C THR A 69 -12.00 1.20 32.36
N GLN A 70 -12.28 2.10 31.41
CA GLN A 70 -11.68 3.45 31.33
C GLN A 70 -10.15 3.44 31.19
N GLU A 71 -9.55 2.30 30.82
CA GLU A 71 -8.12 2.21 30.55
C GLU A 71 -7.77 2.73 29.14
N TYR A 72 -6.74 3.59 29.07
CA TYR A 72 -6.25 4.16 27.81
C TYR A 72 -5.15 3.29 27.20
N LEU A 73 -5.55 2.37 26.32
CA LEU A 73 -4.63 1.43 25.65
C LEU A 73 -4.45 1.71 24.14
N PHE A 74 -4.69 2.94 23.68
CA PHE A 74 -4.57 3.28 22.25
C PHE A 74 -3.11 3.29 21.74
N GLU A 75 -2.12 3.35 22.63
CA GLU A 75 -0.72 3.11 22.26
C GLU A 75 -0.54 1.68 21.72
N ASP A 76 -1.26 0.70 22.26
CA ASP A 76 -1.17 -0.68 21.82
C ASP A 76 -1.89 -0.90 20.48
N TYR A 77 -2.96 -0.13 20.20
CA TYR A 77 -3.54 -0.03 18.86
C TYR A 77 -2.50 0.42 17.82
N GLU A 78 -1.76 1.50 18.11
CA GLU A 78 -0.71 1.99 17.23
C GLU A 78 0.38 0.93 17.00
N LYS A 79 0.84 0.26 18.07
CA LYS A 79 1.84 -0.82 17.97
C LYS A 79 1.35 -1.98 17.09
N GLU A 80 0.09 -2.40 17.24
CA GLU A 80 -0.50 -3.45 16.42
C GLU A 80 -0.60 -3.05 14.96
N MET A 81 -1.02 -1.81 14.66
CA MET A 81 -1.06 -1.29 13.29
C MET A 81 0.33 -1.23 12.65
N ARG A 82 1.34 -0.72 13.37
CA ARG A 82 2.73 -0.68 12.88
C ARG A 82 3.26 -2.08 12.57
N LYS A 83 2.90 -3.08 13.40
CA LYS A 83 3.24 -4.48 13.16
C LYS A 83 2.54 -5.04 11.94
N TYR A 84 1.26 -4.72 11.73
CA TYR A 84 0.49 -5.14 10.57
C TYR A 84 1.10 -4.66 9.24
N PHE A 85 1.47 -3.38 9.16
CA PHE A 85 2.14 -2.84 7.97
C PHE A 85 3.49 -3.54 7.74
N GLY A 86 4.32 -3.60 8.78
CA GLY A 86 5.57 -4.34 8.76
C GLY A 86 6.51 -3.98 7.60
N LYS A 87 7.44 -4.89 7.28
CA LYS A 87 8.48 -4.66 6.26
C LYS A 87 7.93 -4.59 4.84
N LYS A 88 6.85 -5.32 4.55
CA LYS A 88 6.25 -5.39 3.22
C LYS A 88 5.66 -4.05 2.77
N TRP A 89 5.15 -3.27 3.72
CA TRP A 89 4.68 -1.92 3.46
C TRP A 89 5.80 -0.98 3.00
N LEU A 90 6.94 -0.99 3.71
CA LEU A 90 8.12 -0.19 3.35
C LEU A 90 8.67 -0.55 1.97
N ILE A 91 8.62 -1.83 1.58
CA ILE A 91 8.98 -2.25 0.22
C ILE A 91 8.01 -1.62 -0.78
N SER A 92 6.71 -1.67 -0.51
CA SER A 92 5.67 -1.11 -1.38
C SER A 92 5.80 0.40 -1.54
N GLU A 93 6.12 1.14 -0.48
CA GLU A 93 6.41 2.58 -0.56
C GLU A 93 7.58 2.88 -1.49
N LYS A 94 8.66 2.10 -1.41
CA LYS A 94 9.84 2.27 -2.27
C LYS A 94 9.49 1.96 -3.72
N LEU A 95 8.74 0.89 -3.95
CA LEU A 95 8.28 0.50 -5.28
C LEU A 95 7.37 1.58 -5.87
N ARG A 96 6.46 2.16 -5.08
CA ARG A 96 5.64 3.31 -5.50
C ARG A 96 6.51 4.45 -6.03
N LYS A 97 7.54 4.86 -5.28
CA LYS A 97 8.45 5.95 -5.69
C LYS A 97 9.15 5.65 -7.02
N ILE A 98 9.53 4.39 -7.24
CA ILE A 98 10.14 3.98 -8.51
C ILE A 98 9.10 4.01 -9.63
N VAL A 99 8.00 3.26 -9.48
CA VAL A 99 7.00 3.03 -10.52
C VAL A 99 6.32 4.33 -10.95
N TYR A 100 5.90 5.15 -9.98
CA TYR A 100 5.12 6.37 -10.26
C TYR A 100 5.95 7.65 -10.27
N GLY A 101 7.20 7.62 -9.81
CA GLY A 101 8.04 8.81 -9.69
C GLY A 101 9.30 8.82 -10.55
N GLN A 102 9.82 7.64 -10.95
CA GLN A 102 11.14 7.55 -11.60
C GLN A 102 11.13 6.81 -12.95
N LEU A 103 10.07 6.07 -13.28
CA LEU A 103 9.95 5.42 -14.58
C LEU A 103 9.42 6.42 -15.62
N ASN A 104 10.03 6.40 -16.82
CA ASN A 104 9.49 7.10 -17.98
C ASN A 104 8.43 6.24 -18.69
N ASN A 105 7.70 6.82 -19.63
CA ASN A 105 6.61 6.15 -20.34
C ASN A 105 7.05 4.84 -21.00
N GLU A 106 8.23 4.78 -21.62
CA GLU A 106 8.74 3.56 -22.26
C GLU A 106 8.99 2.43 -21.25
N MET A 107 9.50 2.76 -20.07
CA MET A 107 9.73 1.78 -19.00
C MET A 107 8.43 1.30 -18.38
N ILE A 108 7.45 2.20 -18.21
CA ILE A 108 6.10 1.86 -17.75
C ILE A 108 5.45 0.91 -18.77
N GLU A 109 5.53 1.23 -20.07
CA GLU A 109 4.98 0.39 -21.13
C GLU A 109 5.64 -0.99 -21.18
N LYS A 110 6.97 -1.07 -21.04
CA LYS A 110 7.68 -2.36 -20.93
C LYS A 110 7.25 -3.16 -19.69
N GLY A 111 7.10 -2.49 -18.56
CA GLY A 111 6.60 -3.12 -17.32
C GLY A 111 5.18 -3.64 -17.49
N PHE A 112 4.30 -2.87 -18.15
CA PHE A 112 2.94 -3.28 -18.45
C PHE A 112 2.90 -4.48 -19.40
N ASN A 113 3.69 -4.45 -20.49
CA ASN A 113 3.81 -5.57 -21.43
C ASN A 113 4.41 -6.83 -20.80
N TYR A 114 5.16 -6.71 -19.71
CA TYR A 114 5.58 -7.87 -18.94
C TYR A 114 4.46 -8.36 -18.01
N ALA A 115 3.76 -7.43 -17.35
CA ALA A 115 2.63 -7.74 -16.48
C ALA A 115 1.44 -8.37 -17.21
N THR A 116 1.26 -8.13 -18.52
CA THR A 116 0.26 -8.85 -19.33
C THR A 116 0.57 -10.34 -19.47
N GLY A 117 1.79 -10.77 -19.20
CA GLY A 117 2.18 -12.18 -19.11
C GLY A 117 1.80 -12.86 -17.80
N PHE A 118 1.35 -12.11 -16.80
CA PHE A 118 0.93 -12.66 -15.51
C PHE A 118 -0.51 -13.16 -15.53
N SER A 119 -0.72 -14.30 -14.87
CA SER A 119 -2.05 -14.74 -14.49
C SER A 119 -2.69 -13.78 -13.50
N THR A 120 -4.02 -13.80 -13.41
CA THR A 120 -4.76 -13.04 -12.39
C THR A 120 -4.25 -13.32 -10.98
N ASN A 121 -3.90 -14.57 -10.68
CA ASN A 121 -3.38 -14.95 -9.37
C ASN A 121 -2.02 -14.32 -9.06
N GLU A 122 -1.13 -14.23 -10.04
CA GLU A 122 0.17 -13.58 -9.88
C GLU A 122 0.03 -12.06 -9.71
N LEU A 123 -0.90 -11.43 -10.42
CA LEU A 123 -1.24 -10.03 -10.23
C LEU A 123 -1.82 -9.77 -8.83
N MET A 124 -2.70 -10.64 -8.35
CA MET A 124 -3.23 -10.56 -6.98
C MET A 124 -2.12 -10.77 -5.93
N ASP A 125 -1.25 -11.76 -6.15
CA ASP A 125 -0.12 -12.05 -5.27
C ASP A 125 0.84 -10.86 -5.15
N LEU A 126 1.10 -10.15 -6.26
CA LEU A 126 1.90 -8.93 -6.28
C LEU A 126 1.17 -7.73 -5.63
N LEU A 127 0.00 -7.38 -6.15
CA LEU A 127 -0.66 -6.10 -5.85
C LEU A 127 -1.45 -6.11 -4.53
N PHE A 128 -1.89 -7.28 -4.05
CA PHE A 128 -2.74 -7.39 -2.86
C PHE A 128 -2.04 -8.13 -1.71
N PHE A 129 -1.31 -9.21 -2.03
CA PHE A 129 -0.70 -10.07 -1.02
C PHE A 129 0.78 -9.82 -0.77
N TYR A 130 1.40 -8.89 -1.50
CA TYR A 130 2.79 -8.48 -1.31
C TYR A 130 3.76 -9.67 -1.36
N LYS A 131 3.51 -10.62 -2.27
CA LYS A 131 4.37 -11.80 -2.50
C LYS A 131 5.35 -11.53 -3.63
N PHE A 132 6.20 -10.53 -3.42
CA PHE A 132 7.20 -10.09 -4.40
C PHE A 132 8.15 -11.22 -4.80
N ASP A 133 8.42 -12.16 -3.89
CA ASP A 133 9.26 -13.34 -4.07
C ASP A 133 8.71 -14.36 -5.09
N ARG A 134 7.41 -14.33 -5.39
CA ARG A 134 6.78 -15.28 -6.32
C ARG A 134 6.69 -14.79 -7.76
N ILE A 135 7.19 -13.59 -8.01
CA ILE A 135 7.18 -12.96 -9.33
C ILE A 135 8.44 -13.40 -10.07
N ASP A 136 8.33 -13.59 -11.39
CA ASP A 136 9.42 -14.07 -12.23
C ASP A 136 10.70 -13.23 -12.07
N ASN A 137 11.83 -13.93 -12.08
CA ASN A 137 13.15 -13.45 -11.67
C ASN A 137 13.62 -12.25 -12.51
N ALA A 138 13.14 -12.07 -13.74
CA ALA A 138 13.53 -10.94 -14.59
C ALA A 138 12.95 -9.61 -14.09
N LEU A 139 11.65 -9.56 -13.74
CA LEU A 139 11.04 -8.36 -13.14
C LEU A 139 11.58 -8.12 -11.74
N ASN A 140 11.75 -9.20 -10.97
CA ASN A 140 12.37 -9.15 -9.65
C ASN A 140 13.79 -8.59 -9.73
N ASN A 141 14.64 -9.06 -10.63
CA ASN A 141 16.00 -8.53 -10.80
C ASN A 141 16.00 -7.07 -11.26
N PHE A 142 15.12 -6.68 -12.18
CA PHE A 142 15.01 -5.28 -12.63
C PHE A 142 14.62 -4.33 -11.47
N ILE A 143 13.59 -4.72 -10.71
CA ILE A 143 13.09 -3.96 -9.57
C ILE A 143 14.12 -3.96 -8.41
N LEU A 144 14.68 -5.12 -8.07
CA LEU A 144 15.67 -5.28 -7.00
C LEU A 144 16.97 -4.54 -7.30
N ASN A 145 17.43 -4.51 -8.55
CA ASN A 145 18.63 -3.76 -8.93
C ASN A 145 18.44 -2.25 -8.79
N LYS A 146 17.24 -1.72 -9.12
CA LYS A 146 16.92 -0.32 -8.86
C LYS A 146 16.77 -0.02 -7.36
N LEU A 147 16.18 -0.93 -6.59
CA LEU A 147 16.09 -0.80 -5.13
C LEU A 147 17.47 -0.82 -4.46
N LYS A 148 18.37 -1.74 -4.82
CA LYS A 148 19.73 -1.80 -4.28
C LYS A 148 20.50 -0.49 -4.47
N ARG A 149 20.30 0.17 -5.61
CA ARG A 149 20.94 1.46 -5.92
C ARG A 149 20.41 2.64 -5.09
N LEU A 150 19.32 2.46 -4.37
CA LEU A 150 18.72 3.45 -3.44
C LEU A 150 19.07 3.16 -1.97
N PHE A 151 19.59 1.96 -1.65
CA PHE A 151 20.05 1.57 -0.29
C PHE A 151 21.57 1.48 -0.15
N SER A 152 22.30 1.73 -1.24
CA SER A 152 23.74 2.01 -1.24
C SER A 152 23.96 3.51 -1.24
#